data_AF-A0AAE6CK83-F1
#
_entry.id   AF-A0AAE6CK83-F1
#
_cell.length_a   1.000
_cell.length_b   1.000
_cell.length_c   1.000
_cell.angle_alpha   90.00
_cell.angle_beta   90.00
_cell.angle_gamma   90.00
#
_symmetry.space_group_name_H-M   'P 1'
#
loop_
_entity.id
_entity.type
_entity.pdbx_description
1 polymer ?
#
loop_
_entity_poly.entity_id
_entity_poly.type
_entity_poly.pdbx_seq_one_letter_code
_entity_poly.pdbx_strand_id
1 'polypeptide(L)'
;MGALIFNQASIYHLQQLEYQFRRRFGERYRLSEESSRMELITKSSQSSDIIIQKYFRKFAHELEPELIKELVSRGVVPPKLWN
;
A
#
# COMPACT_ATOMS: atom_id res chain seq x y z
N MET A 1 -17.22 4.22 -10.05
CA MET A 1 -16.07 3.85 -9.21
C MET A 1 -15.08 4.99 -9.25
N GLY A 2 -14.77 5.58 -8.10
CA GLY A 2 -13.83 6.71 -8.01
C GLY A 2 -12.40 6.21 -8.19
N ALA A 3 -11.56 7.03 -8.82
CA ALA A 3 -10.14 6.77 -8.85
C ALA A 3 -9.59 6.87 -7.42
N LEU A 4 -8.72 5.95 -7.00
CA LEU A 4 -7.96 6.11 -5.76
C LEU A 4 -6.98 7.29 -5.93
N ILE A 5 -7.34 8.43 -5.34
CA ILE A 5 -6.53 9.64 -5.35
C ILE A 5 -5.71 9.65 -4.06
N PHE A 6 -4.40 9.54 -4.21
CA PHE A 6 -3.45 9.59 -3.11
C PHE A 6 -2.89 11.00 -2.96
N ASN A 7 -2.77 11.49 -1.72
CA ASN A 7 -2.06 12.72 -1.42
C ASN A 7 -0.53 12.55 -1.61
N GLN A 8 0.23 13.63 -1.58
CA GLN A 8 1.68 13.59 -1.82
C GLN A 8 2.44 12.70 -0.81
N ALA A 9 2.00 12.67 0.45
CA ALA A 9 2.64 11.87 1.50
C ALA A 9 2.44 10.36 1.27
N SER A 10 1.20 9.94 1.01
CA SER A 10 0.86 8.55 0.67
C SER A 10 1.54 8.11 -0.64
N ILE A 11 1.67 8.98 -1.64
CA ILE A 11 2.47 8.69 -2.86
C ILE A 11 3.94 8.41 -2.51
N TYR A 12 4.56 9.26 -1.69
CA TYR A 12 5.94 9.05 -1.25
C TYR A 12 6.11 7.71 -0.53
N HIS A 13 5.21 7.39 0.41
CA HIS A 13 5.27 6.12 1.12
C HIS A 13 4.96 4.90 0.25
N LEU A 14 4.10 5.04 -0.76
CA LEU A 14 3.84 4.01 -1.76
C LEU A 14 5.08 3.73 -2.63
N GLN A 15 5.83 4.76 -3.03
CA GLN A 15 7.11 4.61 -3.72
C GLN A 15 8.15 3.89 -2.86
N GLN A 16 8.23 4.25 -1.58
CA GLN A 16 9.11 3.55 -0.63
C GLN A 16 8.71 2.08 -0.46
N LEU A 17 7.41 1.79 -0.38
CA LEU A 17 6.91 0.42 -0.27
C LEU A 17 7.29 -0.40 -1.51
N GLU A 18 7.08 0.13 -2.72
CA GLU A 18 7.46 -0.53 -3.97
C GLU A 18 8.95 -0.85 -4.02
N TYR A 19 9.78 0.14 -3.69
CA TYR A 19 11.23 -0.03 -3.67
C TYR A 19 11.67 -1.16 -2.72
N GLN A 20 11.08 -1.22 -1.52
CA GLN A 20 11.40 -2.26 -0.55
C GLN A 20 10.87 -3.63 -0.98
N PHE A 21 9.67 -3.68 -1.54
CA PHE A 21 9.10 -4.91 -2.08
C PHE A 21 9.97 -5.48 -3.19
N ARG A 22 10.39 -4.63 -4.14
CA ARG A 22 11.32 -4.99 -5.21
C ARG A 22 12.65 -5.48 -4.68
N ARG A 23 13.22 -4.82 -3.67
CA ARG A 23 14.49 -5.26 -3.07
C ARG A 23 14.38 -6.60 -2.35
N ARG A 24 13.22 -6.90 -1.77
CA ARG A 24 13.01 -8.13 -0.98
C ARG A 24 12.67 -9.34 -1.85
N PHE A 25 11.83 -9.14 -2.86
CA PHE A 25 11.23 -10.24 -3.64
C PHE A 25 11.57 -10.20 -5.13
N GLY A 26 12.24 -9.15 -5.63
CA GLY A 26 12.57 -8.99 -7.04
C GLY A 26 11.39 -8.56 -7.93
N GLU A 27 10.18 -8.47 -7.38
CA GLU A 27 8.97 -8.06 -8.10
C GLU A 27 8.86 -6.53 -8.20
N ARG A 28 8.58 -6.04 -9.41
CA ARG A 28 8.43 -4.60 -9.68
C ARG A 28 6.97 -4.26 -9.94
N TYR A 29 6.51 -3.15 -9.37
CA TYR A 29 5.14 -2.66 -9.55
C TYR A 29 5.14 -1.28 -10.18
N ARG A 30 4.35 -1.09 -11.23
CA ARG A 30 4.25 0.17 -11.95
C ARG A 30 3.22 1.08 -11.30
N LEU A 31 3.68 2.01 -10.47
CA LEU A 31 2.80 2.88 -9.68
C LEU A 31 1.91 3.85 -10.48
N SER A 32 2.16 4.02 -11.79
CA SER A 32 1.27 4.78 -12.67
C SER A 32 0.00 3.99 -13.06
N GLU A 33 -0.01 2.67 -12.85
CA GLU A 33 -1.13 1.79 -13.20
C GLU A 33 -1.91 1.41 -11.93
N GLU A 34 -3.23 1.61 -11.94
CA GLU A 34 -4.08 1.30 -10.78
C GLU A 34 -4.02 -0.17 -10.39
N SER A 35 -4.10 -1.08 -11.36
CA SER A 35 -4.01 -2.52 -11.14
C SER A 35 -2.71 -2.91 -10.44
N SER A 36 -1.57 -2.38 -10.92
CA SER A 36 -0.26 -2.68 -10.34
C SER A 36 -0.09 -2.09 -8.94
N ARG A 37 -0.63 -0.88 -8.68
CA ARG A 37 -0.69 -0.32 -7.32
C ARG A 37 -1.51 -1.20 -6.39
N MET A 38 -2.69 -1.62 -6.83
CA MET A 38 -3.58 -2.46 -6.03
C MET A 38 -2.96 -3.81 -5.70
N GLU A 39 -2.24 -4.41 -6.66
CA GLU A 39 -1.53 -5.66 -6.43
C GLU A 39 -0.43 -5.51 -5.38
N LEU A 40 0.40 -4.47 -5.48
CA LEU A 40 1.43 -4.15 -4.48
C LEU A 40 0.82 -3.96 -3.08
N ILE A 41 -0.23 -3.14 -2.98
CA ILE A 41 -0.92 -2.83 -1.71
C ILE A 41 -1.47 -4.13 -1.10
N THR A 42 -2.15 -4.96 -1.91
CA THR A 42 -2.74 -6.22 -1.46
C THR A 42 -1.68 -7.19 -0.96
N LYS A 43 -0.65 -7.46 -1.77
CA LYS A 43 0.47 -8.35 -1.38
C LYS A 43 1.22 -7.83 -0.15
N SER A 44 1.41 -6.52 -0.05
CA SER A 44 2.07 -5.91 1.10
C SER A 44 1.24 -6.06 2.37
N SER A 45 -0.10 -5.93 2.27
CA SER A 45 -1.01 -6.09 3.40
C SER A 45 -1.01 -7.50 3.98
N GLN A 46 -0.80 -8.51 3.14
CA GLN A 46 -0.77 -9.93 3.50
C GLN A 46 0.65 -10.45 3.80
N SER A 47 1.68 -9.65 3.55
CA SER A 47 3.07 -10.08 3.74
C SER A 47 3.39 -10.34 5.20
N SER A 48 4.04 -11.46 5.50
CA SER A 48 4.60 -11.75 6.83
C SER A 48 5.95 -11.06 7.08
N ASP A 49 6.51 -10.39 6.06
CA ASP A 49 7.80 -9.71 6.16
C ASP A 49 7.71 -8.42 6.98
N ILE A 50 8.53 -8.33 8.03
CA ILE A 50 8.52 -7.22 9.00
C ILE A 50 8.84 -5.87 8.35
N ILE A 51 9.76 -5.82 7.38
CA ILE A 51 10.09 -4.55 6.72
C ILE A 51 8.95 -4.16 5.80
N ILE A 52 8.39 -5.09 5.02
CA ILE A 52 7.25 -4.79 4.15
C ILE A 52 6.08 -4.28 4.96
N GLN A 53 5.76 -4.95 6.08
CA GLN A 53 4.73 -4.50 7.01
C GLN A 53 5.03 -3.13 7.61
N LYS A 54 6.29 -2.82 7.94
CA LYS A 54 6.70 -1.48 8.40
C LYS A 54 6.41 -0.40 7.37
N TYR A 55 6.74 -0.63 6.10
CA TYR A 55 6.49 0.35 5.03
C TYR A 55 5.02 0.44 4.64
N PHE A 56 4.30 -0.68 4.66
CA PHE A 56 2.87 -0.72 4.44
C PHE A 56 2.11 0.06 5.51
N ARG A 57 2.50 -0.06 6.78
CA ARG A 57 1.95 0.76 7.88
C ARG A 57 2.15 2.25 7.67
N LYS A 58 3.35 2.67 7.25
CA LYS A 58 3.63 4.08 6.96
C LYS A 58 2.76 4.60 5.81
N PHE A 59 2.62 3.82 4.74
CA PHE A 59 1.69 4.16 3.65
C PHE A 59 0.26 4.30 4.16
N ALA A 60 -0.22 3.34 4.93
CA ALA A 60 -1.57 3.33 5.47
C ALA A 60 -1.85 4.49 6.43
N HIS A 61 -0.83 4.98 7.16
CA HIS A 61 -0.95 6.11 8.08
C HIS A 61 -1.24 7.44 7.36
N GLU A 62 -0.78 7.59 6.11
CA GLU A 62 -1.01 8.81 5.32
C GLU A 62 -2.35 8.81 4.57
N LEU A 63 -3.11 7.72 4.65
CA LEU A 63 -4.37 7.59 3.94
C LEU A 63 -5.51 8.26 4.70
N GLU A 64 -6.37 8.93 3.94
CA GLU A 64 -7.64 9.43 4.44
C GLU A 64 -8.56 8.26 4.82
N PRO A 65 -9.42 8.42 5.85
CA PRO A 65 -10.34 7.36 6.30
C PRO A 65 -11.22 6.78 5.19
N GLU A 66 -11.61 7.58 4.21
CA GLU A 66 -12.42 7.20 3.05
C GLU A 66 -11.65 6.24 2.14
N LEU A 67 -10.37 6.54 1.86
CA LEU A 67 -9.48 5.67 1.07
C LEU A 67 -9.20 4.36 1.80
N ILE A 68 -9.04 4.41 3.12
CA ILE A 68 -8.92 3.22 3.95
C ILE A 68 -10.15 2.31 3.78
N LYS A 69 -11.36 2.87 3.90
CA LYS A 69 -12.61 2.10 3.72
C LYS A 69 -12.70 1.51 2.32
N GLU A 70 -12.30 2.26 1.31
CA GLU A 70 -12.28 1.79 -0.07
C GLU A 70 -11.25 0.68 -0.31
N LEU A 71 -10.04 0.78 0.26
CA LEU A 71 -9.06 -0.30 0.16
C LEU A 71 -9.53 -1.56 0.88
N VAL A 72 -10.16 -1.43 2.05
CA VAL A 72 -10.74 -2.56 2.78
C VAL A 72 -11.88 -3.22 2.01
N SER A 73 -12.77 -2.44 1.38
CA SER A 73 -13.84 -3.00 0.55
C SER A 73 -13.32 -3.72 -0.70
N ARG A 74 -12.11 -3.36 -1.16
CA ARG A 74 -11.36 -4.03 -2.23
C ARG A 74 -10.51 -5.23 -1.73
N GLY A 75 -10.60 -5.59 -0.45
CA GLY A 75 -9.95 -6.78 0.13
C GLY A 75 -8.56 -6.55 0.74
N VAL A 76 -8.11 -5.30 0.88
CA VAL A 76 -6.83 -4.98 1.54
C VAL A 76 -6.97 -5.15 3.05
N VAL A 77 -6.05 -5.89 3.66
CA VAL A 77 -6.06 -6.12 5.10
C VAL A 77 -5.45 -4.91 5.82
N PRO A 78 -6.18 -4.24 6.72
CA PRO A 78 -5.62 -3.13 7.47
C PRO A 78 -4.51 -3.63 8.42
N PRO A 79 -3.40 -2.89 8.60
CA PRO A 79 -2.43 -3.19 9.63
C PRO A 79 -3.07 -3.32 11.01
N LYS A 80 -2.71 -4.35 11.77
CA LYS A 80 -3.24 -4.64 13.12
C LYS A 80 -3.04 -3.52 14.17
N LEU A 81 -2.26 -2.49 13.86
CA LEU A 81 -1.89 -1.39 14.76
C LEU A 81 -2.20 -0.05 14.07
N TRP A 82 -3.49 0.21 13.79
CA TRP A 82 -3.99 1.54 13.45
C TRP A 82 -4.43 2.35 14.67
N ASN A 83 -4.33 1.77 15.87
CA ASN A 83 -4.54 2.45 17.15
C ASN A 83 -3.29 3.20 17.61
#